data_AF-A0A7J3XLI5-F1
#
_entry.id   AF-A0A7J3XLI5-F1
#
_cell.length_a   1.000
_cell.length_b   1.000
_cell.length_c   1.000
_cell.angle_alpha   90.00
_cell.angle_beta   90.00
_cell.angle_gamma   90.00
#
_symmetry.space_group_name_H-M   'P 1'
#
loop_
_entity.id
_entity.type
_entity.pdbx_description
1 polymer ?
#
loop_
_entity_poly.entity_id
_entity_poly.type
_entity_poly.pdbx_seq_one_letter_code
_entity_poly.pdbx_strand_id
1 'polypeptide(L)'
;MKNTQLKKRWRCSRTPLLNKKEVCLDLRDWNDEIFKEALSKGITAYYCDPANVPQEFRQKVTIYSDSPAGDVLVVPLGKEVPQAKRFAVYAFVLNYGDVEKLISAAKLGAEVLIVDTKDWKIIPLENIVAYLQKTSAKLMAKVDSPEEVETMYGILEKGVDAVLFKPKSKADIGRIFDAINYIAKVQLSPAKVVEVKDVGMGDRACVDTVSILSMGEGMLVGSKASFLFLVHNESIGSSFTEPRPFRVNAGAIHSYILTPSGGTKYLSEIKAGDRVLVINMQGSARPTTVGRVKIERRPLRLIRAEVDGEEGSVILQNAETIRLVGIDGKPISVTEIKPGDKVLAYITKEKARHFGVAVDEFIIER
;
A
#
# COMPACT_ATOMS: atom_id res chain seq x y z
N MET A 1 -14.88 -37.26 23.21
CA MET A 1 -15.67 -36.27 22.45
C MET A 1 -14.73 -35.57 21.48
N LYS A 2 -14.97 -35.71 20.17
CA LYS A 2 -14.07 -35.25 19.10
C LYS A 2 -14.06 -33.72 19.04
N ASN A 3 -12.88 -33.12 19.19
CA ASN A 3 -12.66 -31.69 19.21
C ASN A 3 -12.66 -31.13 17.77
N THR A 4 -13.84 -30.91 17.20
CA THR A 4 -14.02 -30.18 15.93
C THR A 4 -13.89 -28.69 16.19
N GLN A 5 -12.66 -28.19 16.39
CA GLN A 5 -12.37 -26.78 16.19
C GLN A 5 -12.56 -26.48 14.70
N LEU A 6 -13.69 -25.84 14.38
CA LEU A 6 -13.91 -25.16 13.11
C LEU A 6 -12.76 -24.16 12.91
N LYS A 7 -11.72 -24.55 12.18
CA LYS A 7 -10.73 -23.63 11.61
C LYS A 7 -11.50 -22.71 10.65
N LYS A 8 -12.05 -21.60 11.16
CA LYS A 8 -12.49 -20.48 10.32
C LYS A 8 -11.24 -19.99 9.58
N ARG A 9 -11.06 -20.46 8.35
CA ARG A 9 -10.01 -20.01 7.45
C ARG A 9 -10.37 -18.60 7.02
N TRP A 10 -9.87 -17.62 7.76
CA TRP A 10 -9.82 -16.24 7.29
C TRP A 10 -8.97 -16.22 6.02
N ARG A 11 -9.58 -15.87 4.88
CA ARG A 11 -8.84 -15.68 3.63
C ARG A 11 -8.32 -14.25 3.61
N CYS A 12 -7.01 -14.09 3.57
CA CYS A 12 -6.39 -12.82 3.22
C CYS A 12 -6.67 -12.54 1.75
N SER A 13 -7.26 -11.39 1.45
CA SER A 13 -7.36 -10.88 0.08
C SER A 13 -5.94 -10.60 -0.43
N ARG A 14 -5.67 -10.91 -1.70
CA ARG A 14 -4.40 -10.52 -2.32
C ARG A 14 -4.56 -9.06 -2.71
N THR A 15 -3.82 -8.15 -2.08
CA THR A 15 -3.74 -6.76 -2.56
C THR A 15 -3.19 -6.80 -3.99
N PRO A 16 -3.87 -6.20 -4.98
CA PRO A 16 -3.34 -6.14 -6.33
C PRO A 16 -1.98 -5.44 -6.31
N LEU A 17 -1.04 -5.89 -7.15
CA LEU A 17 0.26 -5.25 -7.29
C LEU A 17 0.03 -3.85 -7.89
N LEU A 18 -0.05 -2.84 -7.01
CA LEU A 18 -0.18 -1.43 -7.38
C LEU A 18 0.96 -0.97 -8.31
N ASN A 19 2.13 -1.63 -8.24
CA ASN A 19 3.30 -1.38 -9.10
C ASN A 19 3.08 -1.63 -10.60
N LYS A 20 1.90 -2.12 -11.04
CA LYS A 20 1.54 -2.27 -12.47
C LYS A 20 0.42 -1.34 -12.92
N LYS A 21 -0.09 -0.48 -12.04
CA LYS A 21 -1.21 0.41 -12.32
C LYS A 21 -0.71 1.77 -12.82
N GLU A 22 -1.37 2.32 -13.84
CA GLU A 22 -0.93 3.54 -14.53
C GLU A 22 -1.71 4.77 -14.02
N VAL A 23 -1.03 5.90 -13.83
CA VAL A 23 -1.67 7.19 -13.59
C VAL A 23 -1.59 8.01 -14.87
N CYS A 24 -2.75 8.48 -15.35
CA CYS A 24 -2.85 9.44 -16.44
C CYS A 24 -3.26 10.80 -15.87
N LEU A 25 -2.53 11.86 -16.20
CA LEU A 25 -2.86 13.22 -15.78
C LEU A 25 -3.68 13.94 -16.86
N ASP A 26 -4.84 14.46 -16.48
CA ASP A 26 -5.62 15.37 -17.29
C ASP A 26 -4.99 16.76 -17.27
N LEU A 27 -4.20 17.05 -18.31
CA LEU A 27 -3.52 18.33 -18.56
C LEU A 27 -4.05 19.00 -19.83
N ARG A 28 -5.35 18.84 -20.11
CA ARG A 28 -6.02 19.61 -21.17
C ARG A 28 -5.89 21.12 -20.92
N ASP A 29 -5.94 21.51 -19.65
CA ASP A 29 -5.46 22.83 -19.19
C ASP A 29 -3.96 22.73 -18.87
N TRP A 30 -3.11 22.99 -19.87
CA TRP A 30 -1.67 22.73 -19.77
C TRP A 30 -0.98 23.51 -18.65
N ASN A 31 -0.09 22.82 -17.92
CA ASN A 31 0.77 23.41 -16.91
C ASN A 31 2.15 22.75 -16.96
N ASP A 32 3.16 23.49 -17.44
CA ASP A 32 4.52 23.00 -17.63
C ASP A 32 5.18 22.55 -16.31
N GLU A 33 4.91 23.24 -15.21
CA GLU A 33 5.50 22.88 -13.93
C GLU A 33 4.94 21.57 -13.36
N ILE A 34 3.62 21.36 -13.51
CA ILE A 34 2.97 20.10 -13.11
C ILE A 34 3.44 18.96 -14.01
N PHE A 35 3.55 19.19 -15.32
CA PHE A 35 4.06 18.21 -16.26
C PHE A 35 5.48 17.74 -15.89
N LYS A 36 6.39 18.67 -15.63
CA LYS A 36 7.78 18.37 -15.22
C LYS A 36 7.85 17.66 -13.88
N GLU A 37 7.08 18.09 -12.89
CA GLU A 37 6.99 17.44 -11.58
C GLU A 37 6.52 15.97 -11.72
N ALA A 38 5.45 15.75 -12.48
CA ALA A 38 4.91 14.42 -12.76
C ALA A 38 5.92 13.51 -13.47
N LEU A 39 6.60 14.04 -14.49
CA LEU A 39 7.61 13.29 -15.23
C LEU A 39 8.80 12.90 -14.35
N SER A 40 9.24 13.79 -13.45
CA SER A 40 10.32 13.50 -12.49
C SER A 40 9.97 12.36 -11.53
N LYS A 41 8.68 12.14 -11.28
CA LYS A 41 8.13 11.06 -10.46
C LYS A 41 7.75 9.81 -11.28
N GLY A 42 8.10 9.78 -12.57
CA GLY A 42 7.90 8.62 -13.45
C GLY A 42 6.49 8.45 -14.00
N ILE A 43 5.63 9.47 -13.91
CA ILE A 43 4.32 9.47 -14.58
C ILE A 43 4.56 9.73 -16.07
N THR A 44 4.04 8.85 -16.94
CA THR A 44 4.31 8.89 -18.39
C THR A 44 3.04 8.94 -19.25
N ALA A 45 1.84 9.01 -18.66
CA ALA A 45 0.58 9.08 -19.38
C ALA A 45 -0.11 10.43 -19.13
N TYR A 46 -0.54 11.10 -20.20
CA TYR A 46 -1.15 12.43 -20.12
C TYR A 46 -2.31 12.54 -21.10
N TYR A 47 -3.39 13.19 -20.67
CA TYR A 47 -4.48 13.61 -21.54
C TYR A 47 -4.35 15.11 -21.79
N CYS A 48 -3.90 15.51 -22.98
CA CYS A 48 -3.65 16.90 -23.34
C CYS A 48 -3.63 17.12 -24.86
N ASP A 49 -3.39 18.36 -25.29
CA ASP A 49 -3.01 18.66 -26.68
C ASP A 49 -1.53 18.23 -26.90
N PRO A 50 -1.23 17.39 -27.89
CA PRO A 50 0.13 16.97 -28.23
C PRO A 50 1.07 18.14 -28.55
N ALA A 51 0.56 19.27 -29.05
CA ALA A 51 1.35 20.44 -29.39
C ALA A 51 1.98 21.13 -28.17
N ASN A 52 1.39 20.94 -26.98
CA ASN A 52 1.91 21.52 -25.73
C ASN A 52 3.08 20.73 -25.14
N VAL A 53 3.26 19.47 -25.55
CA VAL A 53 4.29 18.58 -25.00
C VAL A 53 5.64 18.91 -25.63
N PRO A 54 6.69 19.22 -24.85
CA PRO A 54 8.00 19.52 -25.41
C PRO A 54 8.55 18.34 -26.23
N GLN A 55 9.15 18.64 -27.38
CA GLN A 55 9.58 17.65 -28.37
C GLN A 55 10.55 16.60 -27.78
N GLU A 56 11.41 17.00 -26.85
CA GLU A 56 12.36 16.14 -26.15
C GLU A 56 11.71 15.06 -25.27
N PHE A 57 10.45 15.25 -24.87
CA PHE A 57 9.68 14.30 -24.06
C PHE A 57 8.64 13.52 -24.88
N ARG A 58 8.33 13.93 -26.10
CA ARG A 58 7.23 13.37 -26.91
C ARG A 58 7.30 11.85 -27.12
N GLN A 59 8.50 11.27 -27.19
CA GLN A 59 8.72 9.82 -27.34
C GLN A 59 8.76 9.06 -25.99
N LYS A 60 8.81 9.77 -24.86
CA LYS A 60 8.93 9.19 -23.51
C LYS A 60 7.58 9.07 -22.80
N VAL A 61 6.53 9.63 -23.40
CA VAL A 61 5.20 9.74 -22.80
C VAL A 61 4.14 9.23 -23.78
N THR A 62 3.03 8.74 -23.24
CA THR A 62 1.83 8.40 -24.00
C THR A 62 0.85 9.56 -23.89
N ILE A 63 0.46 10.14 -25.03
CA ILE A 63 -0.50 11.24 -25.11
C ILE A 63 -1.86 10.73 -25.58
N TYR A 64 -2.82 10.78 -24.67
CA TYR A 64 -4.24 10.70 -24.97
C TYR A 64 -4.70 12.10 -25.42
N SER A 65 -5.48 12.20 -26.50
CA SER A 65 -5.94 13.50 -26.99
C SER A 65 -7.22 13.40 -27.79
N ASP A 66 -8.05 14.44 -27.77
CA ASP A 66 -9.16 14.62 -28.71
C ASP A 66 -8.67 14.89 -30.14
N SER A 67 -7.38 15.26 -30.30
CA SER A 67 -6.74 15.48 -31.59
C SER A 67 -6.21 14.19 -32.19
N PRO A 68 -6.35 13.97 -33.51
CA PRO A 68 -5.72 12.85 -34.21
C PRO A 68 -4.18 12.85 -34.17
N ALA A 69 -3.54 13.91 -33.69
CA ALA A 69 -2.09 13.98 -33.48
C ALA A 69 -1.61 13.31 -32.18
N GLY A 70 -2.53 12.89 -31.30
CA GLY A 70 -2.21 12.10 -30.10
C GLY A 70 -1.77 10.68 -30.43
N ASP A 71 -1.12 10.01 -29.48
CA ASP A 71 -0.77 8.58 -29.62
C ASP A 71 -2.01 7.70 -29.55
N VAL A 72 -2.96 8.11 -28.72
CA VAL A 72 -4.28 7.49 -28.56
C VAL A 72 -5.34 8.56 -28.75
N LEU A 73 -6.15 8.43 -29.79
CA LEU A 73 -7.27 9.34 -30.03
C LEU A 73 -8.39 9.06 -29.02
N VAL A 74 -8.80 10.07 -28.26
CA VAL A 74 -9.93 9.98 -27.33
C VAL A 74 -11.20 10.37 -28.08
N VAL A 75 -12.17 9.47 -28.10
CA VAL A 75 -13.45 9.66 -28.80
C VAL A 75 -14.59 9.62 -27.79
N PRO A 76 -15.49 10.61 -27.77
CA PRO A 76 -16.68 10.55 -26.90
C PRO A 76 -17.58 9.35 -27.24
N LEU A 77 -18.17 8.73 -26.22
CA LEU A 77 -19.08 7.59 -26.37
C LEU A 77 -20.20 7.89 -27.38
N GLY A 78 -20.35 7.00 -28.36
CA GLY A 78 -21.38 7.13 -29.41
C GLY A 78 -20.98 7.99 -30.61
N LYS A 79 -19.76 8.52 -30.65
CA LYS A 79 -19.19 9.15 -31.85
C LYS A 79 -18.49 8.12 -32.74
N GLU A 80 -18.32 8.47 -34.01
CA GLU A 80 -17.62 7.63 -34.98
C GLU A 80 -16.15 7.49 -34.60
N VAL A 81 -15.65 6.26 -34.70
CA VAL A 81 -14.26 5.92 -34.44
C VAL A 81 -13.51 5.87 -35.78
N PRO A 82 -12.42 6.65 -35.94
CA PRO A 82 -11.62 6.60 -37.15
C PRO A 82 -10.98 5.23 -37.37
N GLN A 83 -11.01 4.73 -38.60
CA GLN A 83 -10.32 3.48 -38.97
C GLN A 83 -8.79 3.64 -38.83
N ALA A 84 -8.12 2.57 -38.40
CA ALA A 84 -6.66 2.42 -38.34
C ALA A 84 -5.88 3.29 -37.32
N LYS A 85 -6.55 3.96 -36.36
CA LYS A 85 -5.88 4.61 -35.22
C LYS A 85 -6.09 3.85 -33.93
N ARG A 86 -5.08 3.90 -33.04
CA ARG A 86 -5.25 3.55 -31.63
C ARG A 86 -6.22 4.55 -31.01
N PHE A 87 -7.25 4.08 -30.34
CA PHE A 87 -8.29 4.94 -29.80
C PHE A 87 -8.74 4.50 -28.41
N ALA A 88 -9.16 5.49 -27.64
CA ALA A 88 -9.82 5.35 -26.36
C ALA A 88 -11.24 5.91 -26.47
N VAL A 89 -12.17 5.38 -25.68
CA VAL A 89 -13.53 5.91 -25.60
C VAL A 89 -13.76 6.58 -24.26
N TYR A 90 -14.10 7.87 -24.27
CA TYR A 90 -14.49 8.62 -23.08
C TYR A 90 -16.01 8.57 -22.90
N ALA A 91 -16.47 8.15 -21.73
CA ALA A 91 -17.87 8.12 -21.39
C ALA A 91 -18.13 8.77 -20.04
N PHE A 92 -19.14 9.63 -20.00
CA PHE A 92 -19.78 10.03 -18.76
C PHE A 92 -20.94 9.05 -18.48
N VAL A 93 -20.76 8.12 -17.55
CA VAL A 93 -21.69 7.02 -17.30
C VAL A 93 -22.81 7.49 -16.37
N LEU A 94 -24.04 7.49 -16.87
CA LEU A 94 -25.24 7.92 -16.14
C LEU A 94 -26.22 6.77 -15.88
N ASN A 95 -26.12 5.68 -16.63
CA ASN A 95 -27.03 4.53 -16.53
C ASN A 95 -26.35 3.24 -17.03
N TYR A 96 -27.04 2.12 -16.88
CA TYR A 96 -26.54 0.81 -17.33
C TYR A 96 -26.39 0.71 -18.86
N GLY A 97 -27.19 1.43 -19.65
CA GLY A 97 -27.05 1.47 -21.10
C GLY A 97 -25.74 2.08 -21.57
N ASP A 98 -25.16 3.02 -20.81
CA ASP A 98 -23.83 3.57 -21.11
C ASP A 98 -22.73 2.52 -20.89
N VAL A 99 -22.89 1.65 -19.89
CA VAL A 99 -21.99 0.51 -19.63
C VAL A 99 -22.01 -0.47 -20.80
N GLU A 100 -23.18 -0.79 -21.35
CA GLU A 100 -23.31 -1.68 -22.51
C GLU A 100 -22.66 -1.10 -23.78
N LYS A 101 -22.78 0.21 -23.99
CA LYS A 101 -22.12 0.90 -25.11
C LYS A 101 -20.60 0.90 -24.96
N LEU A 102 -20.07 1.13 -23.75
CA LEU A 102 -18.65 1.03 -23.43
C LEU A 102 -18.10 -0.38 -23.69
N ILE A 103 -18.84 -1.41 -23.26
CA ILE A 103 -18.52 -2.81 -23.54
C ILE A 103 -18.49 -3.08 -25.05
N SER A 104 -19.44 -2.51 -25.80
CA SER A 104 -19.47 -2.62 -27.25
C SER A 104 -18.28 -1.93 -27.91
N ALA A 105 -17.87 -0.76 -27.42
CA ALA A 105 -16.67 -0.08 -27.89
C ALA A 105 -15.40 -0.93 -27.67
N ALA A 106 -15.26 -1.62 -26.53
CA ALA A 106 -14.16 -2.55 -26.31
C ALA A 106 -14.16 -3.71 -27.33
N LYS A 107 -15.33 -4.25 -27.70
CA LYS A 107 -15.45 -5.27 -28.75
C LYS A 107 -15.04 -4.75 -30.14
N LEU A 108 -15.24 -3.46 -30.40
CA LEU A 108 -14.85 -2.79 -31.64
C LEU A 108 -13.36 -2.40 -31.67
N GLY A 109 -12.58 -2.78 -30.65
CA GLY A 109 -11.13 -2.60 -30.62
C GLY A 109 -10.65 -1.37 -29.86
N ALA A 110 -11.49 -0.73 -29.04
CA ALA A 110 -11.03 0.36 -28.17
C ALA A 110 -9.91 -0.15 -27.25
N GLU A 111 -8.79 0.55 -27.23
CA GLU A 111 -7.63 0.18 -26.40
C GLU A 111 -7.88 0.51 -24.93
N VAL A 112 -8.54 1.64 -24.68
CA VAL A 112 -8.84 2.14 -23.33
C VAL A 112 -10.28 2.65 -23.25
N LEU A 113 -10.97 2.28 -22.18
CA LEU A 113 -12.24 2.86 -21.79
C LEU A 113 -12.00 3.87 -20.67
N ILE A 114 -12.20 5.17 -20.96
CA ILE A 114 -12.09 6.24 -19.98
C ILE A 114 -13.49 6.50 -19.40
N VAL A 115 -13.66 6.23 -18.12
CA VAL A 115 -14.95 6.28 -17.44
C VAL A 115 -14.97 7.42 -16.44
N ASP A 116 -15.87 8.36 -16.68
CA ASP A 116 -16.24 9.43 -15.76
C ASP A 116 -17.63 9.14 -15.19
N THR A 117 -17.77 9.30 -13.89
CA THR A 117 -19.01 9.01 -13.15
C THR A 117 -19.24 10.15 -12.18
N LYS A 118 -20.50 10.42 -11.83
CA LYS A 118 -20.83 11.36 -10.74
C LYS A 118 -20.47 10.76 -9.37
N ASP A 119 -21.48 10.41 -8.58
CA ASP A 119 -21.31 10.11 -7.15
C ASP A 119 -21.24 8.60 -6.86
N TRP A 120 -21.66 7.75 -7.80
CA TRP A 120 -21.77 6.29 -7.65
C TRP A 120 -20.74 5.58 -8.52
N LYS A 121 -19.45 5.81 -8.24
CA LYS A 121 -18.34 5.33 -9.09
C LYS A 121 -18.15 3.81 -9.03
N ILE A 122 -18.41 3.17 -7.88
CA ILE A 122 -17.99 1.79 -7.63
C ILE A 122 -18.77 0.76 -8.46
N ILE A 123 -20.09 0.69 -8.34
CA ILE A 123 -20.91 -0.35 -8.99
C ILE A 123 -20.76 -0.36 -10.54
N PRO A 124 -20.78 0.79 -11.24
CA PRO A 124 -20.53 0.82 -12.68
C PRO A 124 -19.15 0.28 -13.04
N LEU A 125 -18.11 0.67 -12.29
CA LEU A 125 -16.75 0.19 -12.53
C LEU A 125 -16.61 -1.31 -12.23
N GLU A 126 -17.27 -1.84 -11.20
CA GLU A 126 -17.30 -3.28 -10.91
C GLU A 126 -17.83 -4.10 -12.10
N ASN A 127 -18.94 -3.65 -12.69
CA ASN A 127 -19.54 -4.30 -13.86
C ASN A 127 -18.60 -4.28 -15.07
N ILE A 128 -17.96 -3.13 -15.32
CA ILE A 128 -17.02 -2.98 -16.44
C ILE A 128 -15.76 -3.84 -16.21
N VAL A 129 -15.17 -3.81 -15.01
CA VAL A 129 -14.01 -4.63 -14.62
C VAL A 129 -14.32 -6.12 -14.80
N ALA A 130 -15.50 -6.57 -14.38
CA ALA A 130 -15.90 -7.97 -14.54
C ALA A 130 -15.94 -8.41 -16.01
N TYR A 131 -16.44 -7.54 -16.89
CA TYR A 131 -16.50 -7.81 -18.33
C TYR A 131 -15.11 -7.80 -18.99
N LEU A 132 -14.31 -6.76 -18.70
CA LEU A 132 -13.03 -6.53 -19.38
C LEU A 132 -11.98 -7.60 -19.14
N GLN A 133 -12.12 -8.43 -18.11
CA GLN A 133 -11.25 -9.59 -17.85
C GLN A 133 -11.10 -10.56 -19.02
N LYS A 134 -12.06 -10.53 -19.97
CA LYS A 134 -12.07 -11.39 -21.16
C LYS A 134 -11.60 -10.64 -22.41
N THR A 135 -11.06 -9.43 -22.26
CA THR A 135 -10.68 -8.54 -23.36
C THR A 135 -9.28 -7.97 -23.13
N SER A 136 -8.70 -7.38 -24.16
CA SER A 136 -7.42 -6.65 -24.07
C SER A 136 -7.59 -5.15 -23.77
N ALA A 137 -8.83 -4.66 -23.70
CA ALA A 137 -9.11 -3.26 -23.45
C ALA A 137 -8.86 -2.91 -21.97
N LYS A 138 -8.20 -1.78 -21.72
CA LYS A 138 -7.91 -1.28 -20.38
C LYS A 138 -9.03 -0.38 -19.86
N LEU A 139 -9.21 -0.35 -18.55
CA LEU A 139 -10.12 0.57 -17.88
C LEU A 139 -9.34 1.72 -17.23
N MET A 140 -9.71 2.96 -17.57
CA MET A 140 -9.20 4.17 -16.95
C MET A 140 -10.35 4.90 -16.25
N ALA A 141 -10.37 4.93 -14.91
CA ALA A 141 -11.40 5.65 -14.17
C ALA A 141 -10.97 7.07 -13.83
N LYS A 142 -11.84 8.04 -14.08
CA LYS A 142 -11.61 9.42 -13.65
C LYS A 142 -11.83 9.56 -12.14
N VAL A 143 -10.87 10.17 -11.47
CA VAL A 143 -10.89 10.47 -10.03
C VAL A 143 -10.81 11.98 -9.82
N ASP A 144 -11.46 12.46 -8.76
CA ASP A 144 -11.50 13.90 -8.45
C ASP A 144 -10.51 14.29 -7.34
N SER A 145 -9.93 13.29 -6.67
CA SER A 145 -8.97 13.46 -5.58
C SER A 145 -7.90 12.35 -5.58
N PRO A 146 -6.67 12.64 -5.11
CA PRO A 146 -5.63 11.62 -4.91
C PRO A 146 -6.08 10.46 -3.99
N GLU A 147 -6.94 10.75 -3.02
CA GLU A 147 -7.45 9.78 -2.04
C GLU A 147 -8.32 8.69 -2.68
N GLU A 148 -8.95 8.94 -3.84
CA GLU A 148 -9.76 7.96 -4.57
C GLU A 148 -8.92 6.92 -5.32
N VAL A 149 -7.64 7.19 -5.59
CA VAL A 149 -6.77 6.38 -6.46
C VAL A 149 -6.67 4.94 -5.96
N GLU A 150 -6.38 4.75 -4.67
CA GLU A 150 -6.25 3.42 -4.07
C GLU A 150 -7.59 2.66 -4.13
N THR A 151 -8.70 3.36 -3.92
CA THR A 151 -10.05 2.78 -4.02
C THR A 151 -10.29 2.24 -5.44
N MET A 152 -9.98 3.04 -6.47
CA MET A 152 -10.17 2.63 -7.87
C MET A 152 -9.32 1.42 -8.24
N TYR A 153 -8.08 1.34 -7.75
CA TYR A 153 -7.21 0.18 -7.96
C TYR A 153 -7.56 -1.04 -7.10
N GLY A 154 -8.42 -0.88 -6.08
CA GLY A 154 -8.89 -1.96 -5.21
C GLY A 154 -10.21 -2.62 -5.64
N ILE A 155 -10.95 -2.05 -6.60
CA ILE A 155 -12.28 -2.54 -7.02
C ILE A 155 -12.23 -4.03 -7.40
N LEU A 156 -13.07 -4.86 -6.76
CA LEU A 156 -13.09 -6.33 -6.92
C LEU A 156 -11.71 -7.03 -6.77
N GLU A 157 -10.81 -6.50 -5.94
CA GLU A 157 -9.42 -6.97 -5.74
C GLU A 157 -8.55 -6.96 -7.02
N LYS A 158 -9.06 -6.39 -8.12
CA LYS A 158 -8.37 -6.28 -9.42
C LYS A 158 -8.10 -4.83 -9.79
N GLY A 159 -9.05 -3.95 -9.49
CA GLY A 159 -9.04 -2.53 -9.78
C GLY A 159 -9.17 -2.21 -11.26
N VAL A 160 -9.29 -0.91 -11.52
CA VAL A 160 -9.08 -0.32 -12.85
C VAL A 160 -7.60 -0.45 -13.27
N ASP A 161 -7.28 -0.38 -14.55
CA ASP A 161 -5.90 -0.46 -15.04
C ASP A 161 -5.17 0.88 -14.90
N ALA A 162 -5.92 1.98 -15.04
CA ALA A 162 -5.41 3.33 -14.90
C ALA A 162 -6.41 4.25 -14.18
N VAL A 163 -5.91 5.38 -13.66
CA VAL A 163 -6.77 6.49 -13.21
C VAL A 163 -6.49 7.73 -14.05
N LEU A 164 -7.53 8.50 -14.36
CA LEU A 164 -7.41 9.83 -14.96
C LEU A 164 -7.64 10.87 -13.86
N PHE A 165 -6.63 11.68 -13.55
CA PHE A 165 -6.72 12.70 -12.51
C PHE A 165 -6.36 14.08 -13.05
N LYS A 166 -7.16 15.09 -12.71
CA LYS A 166 -6.87 16.50 -13.01
C LYS A 166 -6.19 17.17 -11.82
N PRO A 167 -4.86 17.38 -11.86
CA PRO A 167 -4.13 18.01 -10.76
C PRO A 167 -4.46 19.49 -10.62
N LYS A 168 -4.56 19.96 -9.37
CA LYS A 168 -4.72 21.37 -9.00
C LYS A 168 -3.40 21.99 -8.55
N SER A 169 -2.44 21.17 -8.13
CA SER A 169 -1.13 21.61 -7.63
C SER A 169 -0.04 20.53 -7.77
N LYS A 170 1.23 20.92 -7.62
CA LYS A 170 2.35 19.97 -7.50
C LYS A 170 2.21 19.02 -6.30
N ALA A 171 1.59 19.49 -5.21
CA ALA A 171 1.36 18.67 -4.03
C ALA A 171 0.42 17.49 -4.32
N ASP A 172 -0.51 17.63 -5.28
CA ASP A 172 -1.38 16.53 -5.70
C ASP A 172 -0.58 15.40 -6.37
N ILE A 173 0.45 15.76 -7.13
CA ILE A 173 1.35 14.79 -7.77
C ILE A 173 2.10 13.99 -6.71
N GLY A 174 2.60 14.65 -5.66
CA GLY A 174 3.20 13.99 -4.50
C GLY A 174 2.24 13.01 -3.83
N ARG A 175 1.01 13.43 -3.54
CA ARG A 175 -0.01 12.58 -2.91
C ARG A 175 -0.38 11.36 -3.75
N ILE A 176 -0.51 11.51 -5.06
CA ILE A 176 -0.78 10.37 -5.96
C ILE A 176 0.41 9.42 -5.99
N PHE A 177 1.63 9.95 -6.09
CA PHE A 177 2.84 9.15 -6.05
C PHE A 177 2.90 8.32 -4.76
N ASP A 178 2.63 8.93 -3.61
CA ASP A 178 2.64 8.23 -2.31
C ASP A 178 1.48 7.22 -2.17
N ALA A 179 0.36 7.44 -2.87
CA ALA A 179 -0.76 6.50 -2.87
C ALA A 179 -0.39 5.18 -3.55
N ILE A 180 0.37 5.25 -4.64
CA ILE A 180 0.70 4.11 -5.52
C ILE A 180 2.09 3.52 -5.27
N ASN A 181 3.04 4.34 -4.82
CA ASN A 181 4.40 3.93 -4.53
C ASN A 181 4.60 3.75 -3.03
N TYR A 182 4.84 2.51 -2.65
CA TYR A 182 5.25 2.13 -1.32
C TYR A 182 6.38 1.12 -1.42
N ILE A 183 7.07 0.88 -0.31
CA ILE A 183 8.04 -0.21 -0.23
C ILE A 183 7.30 -1.53 -0.40
N ALA A 184 7.42 -2.14 -1.58
CA ALA A 184 6.80 -3.42 -1.91
C ALA A 184 7.60 -4.62 -1.35
N LYS A 185 8.88 -4.41 -1.04
CA LYS A 185 9.75 -5.46 -0.48
C LYS A 185 10.82 -4.87 0.43
N VAL A 186 11.01 -5.48 1.59
CA VAL A 186 12.10 -5.22 2.53
C VAL A 186 13.04 -6.42 2.59
N GLN A 187 14.32 -6.17 2.88
CA GLN A 187 15.27 -7.24 3.17
C GLN A 187 15.24 -7.54 4.67
N LEU A 188 14.80 -8.75 5.03
CA LEU A 188 14.80 -9.21 6.42
C LEU A 188 16.09 -9.97 6.71
N SER A 189 16.64 -9.72 7.90
CA SER A 189 17.85 -10.35 8.41
C SER A 189 17.54 -11.19 9.66
N PRO A 190 18.18 -12.36 9.83
CA PRO A 190 18.12 -13.14 11.06
C PRO A 190 18.82 -12.43 12.24
N ALA A 191 18.06 -11.85 13.16
CA ALA A 191 18.55 -11.26 14.39
C ALA A 191 18.64 -12.28 15.51
N LYS A 192 19.83 -12.43 16.11
CA LYS A 192 20.06 -13.33 17.24
C LYS A 192 19.70 -12.62 18.53
N VAL A 193 18.78 -13.17 19.30
CA VAL A 193 18.41 -12.65 20.62
C VAL A 193 19.60 -12.78 21.57
N VAL A 194 19.97 -11.69 22.23
CA VAL A 194 21.08 -11.63 23.19
C VAL A 194 20.61 -11.41 24.62
N GLU A 195 19.48 -10.72 24.81
CA GLU A 195 18.91 -10.44 26.13
C GLU A 195 17.39 -10.50 26.09
N VAL A 196 16.78 -11.06 27.14
CA VAL A 196 15.34 -11.00 27.39
C VAL A 196 15.14 -10.62 28.85
N LYS A 197 14.39 -9.54 29.11
CA LYS A 197 14.23 -8.98 30.46
C LYS A 197 12.83 -8.42 30.69
N ASP A 198 12.20 -8.79 31.81
CA ASP A 198 10.93 -8.18 32.21
C ASP A 198 11.18 -6.74 32.70
N VAL A 199 10.37 -5.79 32.23
CA VAL A 199 10.56 -4.35 32.50
C VAL A 199 9.37 -3.71 33.22
N GLY A 200 8.46 -4.51 33.75
CA GLY A 200 7.33 -4.06 34.56
C GLY A 200 6.17 -3.49 33.73
N MET A 201 5.36 -2.64 34.34
CA MET A 201 4.14 -2.09 33.73
C MET A 201 4.43 -0.86 32.87
N GLY A 202 3.95 -0.84 31.63
CA GLY A 202 4.04 0.32 30.75
C GLY A 202 2.92 0.38 29.71
N ASP A 203 2.85 1.49 28.98
CA ASP A 203 1.84 1.71 27.95
C ASP A 203 2.29 1.14 26.61
N ARG A 204 1.39 0.41 25.96
CA ARG A 204 1.65 -0.26 24.68
C ARG A 204 0.53 -0.06 23.68
N ALA A 205 0.88 0.04 22.41
CA ALA A 205 -0.05 0.21 21.31
C ALA A 205 -0.40 -1.14 20.64
N CYS A 206 -1.70 -1.37 20.46
CA CYS A 206 -2.26 -2.37 19.55
C CYS A 206 -2.72 -1.66 18.29
N VAL A 207 -2.26 -2.09 17.13
CA VAL A 207 -2.73 -1.58 15.83
C VAL A 207 -3.76 -2.55 15.27
N ASP A 208 -5.02 -2.12 15.20
CA ASP A 208 -6.10 -2.84 14.53
C ASP A 208 -6.22 -2.31 13.10
N THR A 209 -6.01 -3.17 12.12
CA THR A 209 -6.11 -2.82 10.70
C THR A 209 -7.51 -3.09 10.16
N VAL A 210 -7.82 -2.55 8.99
CA VAL A 210 -9.03 -2.89 8.22
C VAL A 210 -8.85 -4.13 7.34
N SER A 211 -7.72 -4.83 7.46
CA SER A 211 -7.37 -6.01 6.68
C SER A 211 -7.27 -7.26 7.55
N ILE A 212 -7.54 -8.43 6.97
CA ILE A 212 -7.14 -9.70 7.58
C ILE A 212 -5.67 -9.94 7.21
N LEU A 213 -4.83 -10.22 8.21
CA LEU A 213 -3.44 -10.62 8.02
C LEU A 213 -3.31 -12.14 8.08
N SER A 214 -2.42 -12.68 7.25
CA SER A 214 -2.07 -14.10 7.19
C SER A 214 -1.08 -14.50 8.28
N MET A 215 -0.96 -15.78 8.56
CA MET A 215 0.13 -16.30 9.40
C MET A 215 1.49 -15.95 8.77
N GLY A 216 2.43 -15.47 9.59
CA GLY A 216 3.73 -14.96 9.15
C GLY A 216 3.72 -13.50 8.68
N GLU A 217 2.55 -12.83 8.64
CA GLU A 217 2.45 -11.39 8.42
C GLU A 217 2.50 -10.60 9.74
N GLY A 218 3.00 -9.38 9.68
CA GLY A 218 3.19 -8.55 10.85
C GLY A 218 3.53 -7.11 10.50
N MET A 219 4.05 -6.38 11.49
CA MET A 219 4.59 -5.03 11.33
C MET A 219 6.03 -5.00 11.83
N LEU A 220 6.87 -4.19 11.19
CA LEU A 220 8.23 -3.94 11.64
C LEU A 220 8.22 -2.87 12.73
N VAL A 221 8.63 -3.24 13.94
CA VAL A 221 8.62 -2.38 15.13
C VAL A 221 9.90 -2.53 15.95
N GLY A 222 10.47 -1.44 16.42
CA GLY A 222 11.67 -1.47 17.27
C GLY A 222 11.89 -0.17 18.03
N SER A 223 12.72 -0.20 19.07
CA SER A 223 13.08 0.99 19.85
C SER A 223 14.10 1.88 19.14
N LYS A 224 14.71 1.40 18.04
CA LYS A 224 15.58 2.17 17.15
C LYS A 224 15.00 2.17 15.74
N ALA A 225 14.97 3.31 15.07
CA ALA A 225 14.43 3.42 13.70
C ALA A 225 15.20 2.56 12.68
N SER A 226 16.50 2.35 12.94
CA SER A 226 17.39 1.54 12.09
C SER A 226 17.31 0.04 12.34
N PHE A 227 16.65 -0.42 13.41
CA PHE A 227 16.56 -1.85 13.77
C PHE A 227 15.14 -2.19 14.24
N LEU A 228 14.36 -2.77 13.35
CA LEU A 228 12.95 -3.09 13.57
C LEU A 228 12.71 -4.60 13.53
N PHE A 229 11.93 -5.13 14.47
CA PHE A 229 11.59 -6.54 14.60
C PHE A 229 10.27 -6.84 13.90
N LEU A 230 10.15 -7.98 13.23
CA LEU A 230 8.88 -8.39 12.63
C LEU A 230 7.95 -8.96 13.70
N VAL A 231 7.06 -8.11 14.22
CA VAL A 231 6.04 -8.45 15.21
C VAL A 231 4.83 -9.06 14.51
N HIS A 232 4.55 -10.33 14.81
CA HIS A 232 3.51 -11.11 14.17
C HIS A 232 2.10 -10.66 14.61
N ASN A 233 1.12 -10.81 13.73
CA ASN A 233 -0.28 -10.54 14.06
C ASN A 233 -0.92 -11.58 14.99
N GLU A 234 -2.11 -11.31 15.51
CA GLU A 234 -2.84 -12.19 16.45
C GLU A 234 -3.65 -13.30 15.73
N SER A 235 -3.15 -13.87 14.63
CA SER A 235 -3.84 -14.94 13.86
C SER A 235 -3.79 -16.32 14.50
N ILE A 236 -2.93 -16.53 15.51
CA ILE A 236 -2.86 -17.78 16.27
C ILE A 236 -3.64 -17.58 17.57
N GLY A 237 -4.77 -18.27 17.68
CA GLY A 237 -5.57 -18.31 18.91
C GLY A 237 -4.84 -19.02 20.05
N SER A 238 -5.33 -18.85 21.27
CA SER A 238 -4.89 -19.62 22.44
C SER A 238 -6.04 -20.47 22.98
N SER A 239 -5.78 -21.28 24.02
CA SER A 239 -6.84 -22.01 24.75
C SER A 239 -7.87 -21.07 25.39
N PHE A 240 -7.57 -19.77 25.49
CA PHE A 240 -8.37 -18.78 26.20
C PHE A 240 -8.87 -17.64 25.32
N THR A 241 -8.38 -17.53 24.08
CA THR A 241 -8.70 -16.40 23.20
C THR A 241 -8.82 -16.82 21.74
N GLU A 242 -9.86 -16.30 21.08
CA GLU A 242 -10.03 -16.42 19.63
C GLU A 242 -9.02 -15.52 18.89
N PRO A 243 -8.51 -15.96 17.73
CA PRO A 243 -7.58 -15.17 16.94
C PRO A 243 -8.22 -13.89 16.40
N ARG A 244 -7.42 -12.83 16.35
CA ARG A 244 -7.76 -11.53 15.77
C ARG A 244 -6.76 -11.21 14.67
N PRO A 245 -6.89 -11.84 13.48
CA PRO A 245 -5.90 -11.74 12.41
C PRO A 245 -5.77 -10.32 11.82
N PHE A 246 -6.61 -9.37 12.22
CA PHE A 246 -6.49 -7.96 11.83
C PHE A 246 -5.63 -7.11 12.78
N ARG A 247 -5.19 -7.68 13.91
CA ARG A 247 -4.50 -6.98 15.01
C ARG A 247 -3.02 -7.34 15.08
N VAL A 248 -2.19 -6.32 15.32
CA VAL A 248 -0.79 -6.47 15.75
C VAL A 248 -0.61 -5.79 17.11
N ASN A 249 -0.14 -6.53 18.10
CA ASN A 249 0.26 -5.98 19.40
C ASN A 249 1.67 -5.38 19.26
N ALA A 250 1.73 -4.22 18.61
CA ALA A 250 2.94 -3.67 18.00
C ALA A 250 4.09 -3.46 18.97
N GLY A 251 3.85 -2.88 20.15
CA GLY A 251 4.89 -2.67 21.17
C GLY A 251 4.62 -1.49 22.09
N ALA A 252 5.63 -1.11 22.88
CA ALA A 252 5.59 0.07 23.73
C ALA A 252 5.38 1.36 22.90
N ILE A 253 4.71 2.36 23.47
CA ILE A 253 4.31 3.57 22.72
C ILE A 253 5.46 4.37 22.10
N HIS A 254 6.68 4.28 22.64
CA HIS A 254 7.87 4.95 22.11
C HIS A 254 8.53 4.18 20.94
N SER A 255 8.12 2.95 20.65
CA SER A 255 8.73 2.18 19.57
C SER A 255 8.39 2.80 18.22
N TYR A 256 9.33 2.72 17.28
CA TYR A 256 9.14 3.07 15.89
C TYR A 256 8.40 1.96 15.15
N ILE A 257 7.58 2.36 14.16
CA ILE A 257 6.97 1.48 13.17
C ILE A 257 7.38 1.92 11.76
N LEU A 258 7.69 0.96 10.88
CA LEU A 258 7.98 1.24 9.46
C LEU A 258 6.71 1.69 8.71
N THR A 259 6.81 2.81 8.01
CA THR A 259 5.71 3.37 7.20
C THR A 259 5.84 2.98 5.71
N PRO A 260 4.74 3.04 4.93
CA PRO A 260 4.79 2.69 3.50
C PRO A 260 5.80 3.48 2.66
N SER A 261 6.14 4.72 3.05
CA SER A 261 7.13 5.57 2.37
C SER A 261 8.59 5.20 2.68
N GLY A 262 8.82 4.28 3.62
CA GLY A 262 10.15 3.88 4.05
C GLY A 262 10.74 4.63 5.24
N GLY A 263 10.07 5.69 5.69
CA GLY A 263 10.37 6.32 6.98
C GLY A 263 9.77 5.55 8.16
N THR A 264 10.04 6.03 9.38
CA THR A 264 9.45 5.50 10.61
C THR A 264 8.59 6.56 11.30
N LYS A 265 7.62 6.11 12.10
CA LYS A 265 6.84 6.94 13.04
C LYS A 265 6.84 6.31 14.42
N TYR A 266 6.59 7.09 15.46
CA TYR A 266 6.34 6.51 16.78
C TYR A 266 4.97 5.83 16.83
N LEU A 267 4.85 4.71 17.55
CA LEU A 267 3.56 4.05 17.75
C LEU A 267 2.53 4.96 18.44
N SER A 268 2.97 5.91 19.27
CA SER A 268 2.10 6.93 19.88
C SER A 268 1.49 7.92 18.89
N GLU A 269 2.05 8.05 17.69
CA GLU A 269 1.59 8.99 16.66
C GLU A 269 0.60 8.36 15.69
N ILE A 270 0.53 7.02 15.67
CA ILE A 270 -0.36 6.30 14.77
C ILE A 270 -1.82 6.47 15.22
N LYS A 271 -2.68 6.86 14.27
CA LYS A 271 -4.11 7.06 14.50
C LYS A 271 -4.96 6.32 13.48
N ALA A 272 -6.27 6.24 13.75
CA ALA A 272 -7.22 5.72 12.78
C ALA A 272 -7.14 6.51 11.46
N GLY A 273 -7.18 5.81 10.33
CA GLY A 273 -7.01 6.37 9.00
C GLY A 273 -5.57 6.45 8.51
N ASP A 274 -4.56 6.31 9.38
CA ASP A 274 -3.17 6.24 8.94
C ASP A 274 -2.90 4.96 8.14
N ARG A 275 -1.92 5.02 7.23
CA ARG A 275 -1.43 3.86 6.49
C ARG A 275 -0.20 3.27 7.19
N VAL A 276 -0.21 1.95 7.37
CA VAL A 276 0.90 1.17 7.94
C VAL A 276 1.29 0.04 6.98
N LEU A 277 2.52 -0.44 7.09
CA LEU A 277 3.05 -1.48 6.22
C LEU A 277 2.91 -2.87 6.87
N VAL A 278 2.20 -3.77 6.21
CA VAL A 278 2.12 -5.19 6.57
C VAL A 278 3.19 -5.94 5.80
N ILE A 279 4.00 -6.72 6.52
CA ILE A 279 5.15 -7.42 5.96
C ILE A 279 5.06 -8.90 6.27
N ASN A 280 5.32 -9.75 5.29
CA ASN A 280 5.41 -11.19 5.48
C ASN A 280 6.85 -11.65 5.75
N MET A 281 7.00 -12.91 6.15
CA MET A 281 8.30 -13.52 6.46
C MET A 281 9.30 -13.53 5.28
N GLN A 282 8.87 -13.35 4.03
CA GLN A 282 9.74 -13.21 2.85
C GLN A 282 10.11 -11.75 2.55
N GLY A 283 9.67 -10.82 3.40
CA GLY A 283 9.87 -9.39 3.23
C GLY A 283 8.93 -8.74 2.21
N SER A 284 7.96 -9.47 1.65
CA SER A 284 6.94 -8.85 0.80
C SER A 284 6.07 -7.94 1.66
N ALA A 285 5.83 -6.74 1.16
CA ALA A 285 5.20 -5.68 1.91
C ALA A 285 3.98 -5.13 1.16
N ARG A 286 2.93 -4.79 1.91
CA ARG A 286 1.70 -4.17 1.39
C ARG A 286 1.15 -3.17 2.41
N PRO A 287 0.66 -2.01 1.98
CA PRO A 287 0.04 -1.06 2.88
C PRO A 287 -1.35 -1.56 3.32
N THR A 288 -1.78 -1.13 4.50
CA THR A 288 -3.16 -1.24 4.97
C THR A 288 -3.52 -0.03 5.80
N THR A 289 -4.81 0.26 5.92
CA THR A 289 -5.32 1.33 6.79
C THR A 289 -5.48 0.83 8.22
N VAL A 290 -5.15 1.70 9.17
CA VAL A 290 -5.41 1.51 10.60
C VAL A 290 -6.88 1.84 10.87
N GLY A 291 -7.64 0.87 11.37
CA GLY A 291 -9.01 1.07 11.84
C GLY A 291 -9.04 1.75 13.21
N ARG A 292 -8.17 1.33 14.14
CA ARG A 292 -7.94 2.01 15.42
C ARG A 292 -6.59 1.64 16.04
N VAL A 293 -6.13 2.48 16.96
CA VAL A 293 -5.01 2.16 17.86
C VAL A 293 -5.53 2.06 19.29
N LYS A 294 -5.26 0.95 19.96
CA LYS A 294 -5.62 0.74 21.37
C LYS A 294 -4.36 0.86 22.23
N ILE A 295 -4.27 1.92 23.02
CA ILE A 295 -3.22 2.11 24.01
C ILE A 295 -3.72 1.61 25.37
N GLU A 296 -2.96 0.73 26.01
CA GLU A 296 -3.28 0.21 27.34
C GLU A 296 -2.02 -0.13 28.13
N ARG A 297 -2.15 -0.10 29.46
CA ARG A 297 -1.06 -0.42 30.38
C ARG A 297 -0.99 -1.92 30.66
N ARG A 298 0.16 -2.54 30.42
CA ARG A 298 0.39 -3.99 30.55
C ARG A 298 1.78 -4.29 31.08
N PRO A 299 2.03 -5.51 31.62
CA PRO A 299 3.38 -6.00 31.85
C PRO A 299 4.13 -6.09 30.51
N LEU A 300 5.36 -5.58 30.48
CA LEU A 300 6.20 -5.50 29.30
C LEU A 300 7.51 -6.29 29.50
N ARG A 301 8.10 -6.68 28.39
CA ARG A 301 9.37 -7.40 28.30
C ARG A 301 10.24 -6.77 27.21
N LEU A 302 11.48 -6.46 27.56
CA LEU A 302 12.55 -6.04 26.66
C LEU A 302 13.16 -7.26 25.99
N ILE A 303 13.32 -7.18 24.69
CA ILE A 303 14.05 -8.16 23.87
C ILE A 303 15.15 -7.39 23.15
N ARG A 304 16.41 -7.78 23.34
CA ARG A 304 17.55 -7.27 22.57
C ARG A 304 18.05 -8.33 21.62
N ALA A 305 18.42 -7.91 20.41
CA ALA A 305 18.99 -8.79 19.42
C ALA A 305 20.09 -8.09 18.63
N GLU A 306 20.96 -8.90 18.03
CA GLU A 306 22.12 -8.45 17.28
C GLU A 306 22.10 -9.06 15.87
N VAL A 307 22.56 -8.28 14.89
CA VAL A 307 22.91 -8.73 13.54
C VAL A 307 24.22 -8.06 13.15
N ASP A 308 25.23 -8.85 12.79
CA ASP A 308 26.52 -8.35 12.29
C ASP A 308 27.16 -7.26 13.19
N GLY A 309 27.02 -7.38 14.51
CA GLY A 309 27.55 -6.43 15.49
C GLY A 309 26.65 -5.20 15.76
N GLU A 310 25.58 -5.01 15.00
CA GLU A 310 24.58 -3.97 15.27
C GLU A 310 23.53 -4.48 16.25
N GLU A 311 23.29 -3.74 17.34
CA GLU A 311 22.31 -4.08 18.36
C GLU A 311 21.03 -3.24 18.26
N GLY A 312 19.90 -3.94 18.30
CA GLY A 312 18.57 -3.36 18.40
C GLY A 312 17.77 -3.94 19.55
N SER A 313 16.68 -3.26 19.89
CA SER A 313 15.76 -3.72 20.93
C SER A 313 14.31 -3.45 20.57
N VAL A 314 13.42 -4.21 21.18
CA VAL A 314 11.97 -3.96 21.15
C VAL A 314 11.38 -4.28 22.52
N ILE A 315 10.44 -3.46 22.98
CA ILE A 315 9.68 -3.71 24.19
C ILE A 315 8.26 -4.10 23.81
N LEU A 316 7.87 -5.32 24.17
CA LEU A 316 6.59 -5.93 23.84
C LEU A 316 5.82 -6.31 25.10
N GLN A 317 4.50 -6.48 24.99
CA GLN A 317 3.70 -7.00 26.11
C GLN A 317 4.14 -8.43 26.46
N ASN A 318 4.38 -8.70 27.74
CA ASN A 318 4.70 -10.04 28.24
C ASN A 318 3.43 -10.91 28.29
N ALA A 319 3.06 -11.51 27.15
CA ALA A 319 1.94 -12.44 27.03
C ALA A 319 2.15 -13.42 25.87
N GLU A 320 1.60 -14.63 25.98
CA GLU A 320 1.79 -15.74 25.04
C GLU A 320 1.17 -15.51 23.65
N THR A 321 0.26 -14.54 23.56
CA THR A 321 -0.36 -14.13 22.30
C THR A 321 0.53 -13.19 21.48
N ILE A 322 1.57 -12.60 22.08
CA ILE A 322 2.51 -11.71 21.40
C ILE A 322 3.67 -12.53 20.89
N ARG A 323 3.98 -12.38 19.60
CA ARG A 323 4.96 -13.22 18.93
C ARG A 323 5.85 -12.42 17.98
N LEU A 324 7.11 -12.81 17.89
CA LEU A 324 8.03 -12.39 16.84
C LEU A 324 8.08 -13.46 15.76
N VAL A 325 8.31 -13.10 14.51
CA VAL A 325 8.44 -14.09 13.43
C VAL A 325 9.84 -14.68 13.44
N GLY A 326 9.95 -16.01 13.60
CA GLY A 326 11.21 -16.75 13.50
C GLY A 326 11.71 -16.88 12.06
N ILE A 327 12.97 -17.30 11.90
CA ILE A 327 13.61 -17.45 10.57
C ILE A 327 12.96 -18.52 9.68
N ASP A 328 12.26 -19.49 10.26
CA ASP A 328 11.49 -20.52 9.55
C ASP A 328 10.03 -20.06 9.28
N GLY A 329 9.71 -18.80 9.59
CA GLY A 329 8.37 -18.23 9.47
C GLY A 329 7.44 -18.53 10.62
N LYS A 330 7.85 -19.39 11.57
CA LYS A 330 7.00 -19.73 12.70
C LYS A 330 7.03 -18.61 13.73
N PRO A 331 5.87 -18.15 14.22
CA PRO A 331 5.83 -17.17 15.30
C PRO A 331 6.35 -17.77 16.61
N ILE A 332 7.29 -17.08 17.25
CA ILE A 332 7.88 -17.42 18.55
C ILE A 332 7.23 -16.54 19.60
N SER A 333 6.66 -17.14 20.66
CA SER A 333 6.06 -16.39 21.77
C SER A 333 7.11 -15.57 22.52
N VAL A 334 6.79 -14.32 22.87
CA VAL A 334 7.67 -13.48 23.71
C VAL A 334 7.82 -14.02 25.13
N THR A 335 6.91 -14.90 25.58
CA THR A 335 7.04 -15.58 26.88
C THR A 335 8.05 -16.72 26.83
N GLU A 336 8.27 -17.31 25.64
CA GLU A 336 9.13 -18.47 25.40
C GLU A 336 10.49 -18.10 24.77
N ILE A 337 10.60 -16.88 24.24
CA ILE A 337 11.82 -16.38 23.60
C ILE A 337 12.98 -16.30 24.62
N LYS A 338 14.17 -16.71 24.19
CA LYS A 338 15.38 -16.74 25.01
C LYS A 338 16.63 -16.35 24.23
N PRO A 339 17.72 -15.95 24.92
CA PRO A 339 19.00 -15.73 24.27
C PRO A 339 19.42 -16.93 23.41
N GLY A 340 19.90 -16.65 22.19
CA GLY A 340 20.26 -17.65 21.18
C GLY A 340 19.19 -17.91 20.12
N ASP A 341 17.92 -17.58 20.39
CA ASP A 341 16.85 -17.67 19.38
C ASP A 341 17.10 -16.68 18.23
N LYS A 342 16.57 -16.99 17.04
CA LYS A 342 16.69 -16.12 15.86
C LYS A 342 15.33 -15.68 15.35
N VAL A 343 15.15 -14.37 15.22
CA VAL A 343 13.92 -13.72 14.73
C VAL A 343 14.22 -12.87 13.50
N LEU A 344 13.20 -12.60 12.69
CA LEU A 344 13.33 -11.73 11.53
C LEU A 344 13.28 -10.26 11.96
N ALA A 345 14.27 -9.50 11.51
CA ALA A 345 14.36 -8.06 11.70
C ALA A 345 14.67 -7.36 10.38
N TYR A 346 14.33 -6.08 10.28
CA TYR A 346 14.75 -5.18 9.23
C TYR A 346 15.77 -4.22 9.80
N ILE A 347 16.91 -4.13 9.11
CA ILE A 347 18.00 -3.25 9.50
C ILE A 347 18.30 -2.35 8.33
N THR A 348 18.31 -1.05 8.59
CA THR A 348 18.73 -0.05 7.61
C THR A 348 20.02 0.61 8.07
N LYS A 349 20.96 0.74 7.14
CA LYS A 349 22.21 1.49 7.35
C LYS A 349 22.01 3.00 7.20
N GLU A 350 20.83 3.42 6.74
CA GLU A 350 20.51 4.83 6.60
C GLU A 350 20.18 5.43 7.98
N LYS A 351 20.82 6.56 8.31
CA LYS A 351 20.58 7.32 9.54
C LYS A 351 19.08 7.68 9.64
N ALA A 352 18.57 7.70 10.87
CA ALA A 352 17.17 7.93 11.21
C ALA A 352 16.54 9.06 10.37
N ARG A 353 15.51 8.73 9.58
CA ARG A 353 14.78 9.70 8.77
C ARG A 353 13.72 10.37 9.64
N HIS A 354 14.02 11.56 10.16
CA HIS A 354 13.00 12.38 10.84
C HIS A 354 12.11 13.02 9.77
N PHE A 355 10.81 12.75 9.81
CA PHE A 355 9.85 13.25 8.80
C PHE A 355 10.15 12.88 7.34
N GLY A 356 10.81 11.74 7.09
CA GLY A 356 11.07 11.25 5.73
C GLY A 356 12.20 11.97 4.98
N VAL A 357 12.88 12.93 5.61
CA VAL A 357 14.08 13.59 5.07
C VAL A 357 15.32 13.01 5.75
N ALA A 358 16.33 12.65 4.97
CA ALA A 358 17.64 12.30 5.51
C ALA A 358 18.29 13.59 6.05
N VAL A 359 18.30 13.75 7.37
CA VAL A 359 19.01 14.85 8.02
C VAL A 359 20.27 14.25 8.63
N ASP A 360 21.43 14.82 8.33
CA ASP A 360 22.68 14.54 9.05
C ASP A 360 22.60 15.20 10.45
N GLU A 361 21.68 14.71 11.28
CA GLU A 361 21.56 15.09 12.68
C GLU A 361 22.36 14.13 13.56
N PHE A 362 22.97 14.66 14.62
CA PHE A 362 23.62 13.85 15.64
C PHE A 362 22.55 13.24 16.55
N ILE A 363 22.30 11.94 16.38
CA ILE A 363 21.30 11.20 17.16
C ILE A 363 22.01 10.03 17.87
N ILE A 364 21.81 9.93 19.18
CA ILE A 364 22.22 8.77 19.98
C ILE A 364 20.96 8.15 20.61
N GLU A 365 20.62 6.93 20.20
CA GLU A 365 19.56 6.11 20.80
C GLU A 365 20.22 4.99 21.65
N ARG A 366 19.90 4.89 22.95
CA ARG A 366 20.50 3.93 23.91
C ARG A 366 19.48 3.04 24.60
#